data_AF-A0A673ITH4-F1
#
_entry.id   AF-A0A673ITH4-F1
#
_cell.length_a   1.000
_cell.length_b   1.000
_cell.length_c   1.000
_cell.angle_alpha   90.00
_cell.angle_beta   90.00
_cell.angle_gamma   90.00
#
_symmetry.space_group_name_H-M   'P 1'
#
loop_
_entity.id
_entity.type
_entity.pdbx_description
1 polymer ?
#
loop_
_entity_poly.entity_id
_entity_poly.type
_entity_poly.pdbx_seq_one_letter_code
_entity_poly.pdbx_strand_id
1 'polypeptide(L)'
;IIPFIGAGTQVQTAQLTRKHYGITSPISLAQPKEADLVLTQKLIETLRPFGVFEEELELQRRILVLGKLNTLVQVWIREISQAKNIPSSVIDNVCGKIFTFGSYRLGVHTKGADIDALCVAPRHLERSDFFSSFYEKLKEQEEVKDLRVGSFVPVIKLSFDGIEIDILFARLALQTIPENLDLRDDGLLKNLDIRCIRSLNGCRVTDEILHLVPNIENFRLTLRAIKLWAKRHNIYSNILGFLGGVSWAMLVARTCQLYPNAVASTLVHKFFLVFSKWEWPNPVLLKQPEDCNLNLPVWDPRVTPSDRYHLMPIITPAYPQQNSTYNVSTSTRAIMVEEFKRGLAITDEILLNKAEWSKLFEAPNFFQKYKHYIVLLASAQTEKQHLEWVGLVESKIRILVGNLEKNEFITLAHVNPQSFPGPKEESEKEEFSTIWVIGVVFKKMEGPENLNVDLTFDIQSFTDTVYRQAITSKMFEADMKITAMHVKRKQLQQLLPKVAIQRSKRKASVHLLFCK
;
A
#
# COMPACT_ATOMS: atom_id res chain seq x y z
N ILE A 1 51.33 -57.51 -21.32
CA ILE A 1 52.47 -56.57 -21.16
C ILE A 1 51.90 -55.31 -20.52
N ILE A 2 52.20 -55.09 -19.24
CA ILE A 2 51.89 -53.89 -18.43
C ILE A 2 52.72 -52.72 -19.01
N PRO A 3 52.22 -51.46 -19.15
CA PRO A 3 51.98 -50.52 -18.02
C PRO A 3 50.83 -49.50 -18.29
N PHE A 4 50.38 -48.59 -17.44
CA PHE A 4 50.52 -48.22 -16.02
C PHE A 4 49.32 -47.30 -15.67
N ILE A 5 49.03 -47.17 -14.39
CA ILE A 5 47.99 -46.32 -13.77
C ILE A 5 48.45 -44.86 -13.71
N GLY A 6 47.51 -43.90 -13.84
CA GLY A 6 47.62 -42.60 -13.20
C GLY A 6 46.91 -41.41 -13.87
N ALA A 7 45.70 -41.08 -13.42
CA ALA A 7 45.26 -39.70 -13.16
C ALA A 7 43.85 -39.72 -12.56
N GLY A 8 43.75 -39.43 -11.25
CA GLY A 8 42.48 -39.27 -10.56
C GLY A 8 41.77 -38.01 -11.02
N THR A 9 40.53 -38.14 -11.49
CA THR A 9 39.61 -37.03 -11.67
C THR A 9 39.07 -36.63 -10.31
N GLN A 10 39.62 -35.56 -9.74
CA GLN A 10 38.97 -34.83 -8.65
C GLN A 10 37.66 -34.23 -9.19
N VAL A 11 36.54 -34.82 -8.80
CA VAL A 11 35.22 -34.23 -8.96
C VAL A 11 35.18 -33.00 -8.06
N GLN A 12 35.35 -31.81 -8.62
CA GLN A 12 35.03 -30.56 -7.95
C GLN A 12 33.52 -30.55 -7.69
N THR A 13 33.14 -30.88 -6.46
CA THR A 13 31.81 -30.56 -5.95
C THR A 13 31.66 -29.04 -5.94
N ALA A 14 30.91 -28.51 -6.90
CA ALA A 14 30.47 -27.12 -6.88
C ALA A 14 29.73 -26.89 -5.55
N GLN A 15 30.36 -26.16 -4.62
CA GLN A 15 29.66 -25.63 -3.46
C GLN A 15 28.55 -24.72 -3.97
N LEU A 16 27.30 -25.20 -3.92
CA LEU A 16 26.12 -24.36 -4.06
C LEU A 16 26.22 -23.27 -2.98
N THR A 17 26.70 -22.09 -3.34
CA THR A 17 26.73 -20.92 -2.47
C THR A 17 25.30 -20.68 -2.01
N ARG A 18 25.02 -20.95 -0.74
CA ARG A 18 23.70 -20.83 -0.15
C ARG A 18 23.28 -19.36 -0.28
N LYS A 19 22.29 -19.09 -1.13
CA LYS A 19 21.83 -17.72 -1.41
C LYS A 19 21.41 -17.06 -0.08
N HIS A 20 22.18 -16.06 0.34
CA HIS A 20 21.90 -15.28 1.55
C HIS A 20 20.90 -14.18 1.21
N TYR A 21 19.86 -14.02 2.03
CA TYR A 21 18.83 -13.01 1.85
C TYR A 21 18.89 -11.99 2.98
N GLY A 22 18.79 -10.71 2.64
CA GLY A 22 18.81 -9.62 3.63
C GLY A 22 20.20 -9.13 4.01
N ILE A 23 20.22 -8.12 4.88
CA ILE A 23 21.43 -7.44 5.35
C ILE A 23 22.07 -8.08 6.59
N THR A 24 21.42 -9.09 7.18
CA THR A 24 21.88 -9.82 8.37
C THR A 24 21.63 -11.31 8.18
N SER A 25 22.35 -12.15 8.93
CA SER A 25 22.06 -13.58 8.99
C SER A 25 20.64 -13.87 9.48
N PRO A 26 20.03 -15.01 9.08
CA PRO A 26 18.76 -15.47 9.61
C PRO A 26 18.80 -15.66 11.13
N ILE A 27 17.69 -15.38 11.82
CA ILE A 27 17.54 -15.65 13.25
C ILE A 27 17.38 -17.16 13.49
N SER A 28 16.69 -17.86 12.61
CA SER A 28 16.52 -19.31 12.69
C SER A 28 16.39 -19.95 11.32
N LEU A 29 17.06 -21.09 11.16
CA LEU A 29 16.96 -21.97 9.99
C LEU A 29 16.08 -23.20 10.27
N ALA A 30 15.36 -23.22 11.39
CA ALA A 30 14.51 -24.34 11.75
C ALA A 30 13.43 -24.61 10.68
N GLN A 31 13.25 -25.89 10.35
CA GLN A 31 12.19 -26.37 9.47
C GLN A 31 10.85 -26.36 10.23
N PRO A 32 9.70 -26.25 9.52
CA PRO A 32 8.40 -26.30 10.15
C PRO A 32 8.16 -27.68 10.77
N LYS A 33 7.45 -27.72 11.89
CA LYS A 33 6.91 -28.94 12.47
C LYS A 33 5.53 -29.23 11.86
N GLU A 34 5.05 -30.46 12.00
CA GLU A 34 3.70 -30.84 11.54
C GLU A 34 2.60 -29.94 12.13
N ALA A 35 2.73 -29.56 13.41
CA ALA A 35 1.82 -28.63 14.05
C ALA A 35 1.79 -27.24 13.36
N ASP A 36 2.92 -26.75 12.84
CA ASP A 36 2.99 -25.47 12.12
C ASP A 36 2.26 -25.55 10.77
N LEU A 37 2.32 -26.72 10.10
CA LEU A 37 1.60 -26.99 8.86
C LEU A 37 0.09 -27.04 9.08
N VAL A 38 -0.37 -27.74 10.12
CA VAL A 38 -1.78 -27.76 10.53
C VAL A 38 -2.28 -26.35 10.86
N LEU A 39 -1.51 -25.56 11.60
CA LEU A 39 -1.87 -24.16 11.89
C LEU A 39 -1.89 -23.29 10.64
N THR A 40 -1.04 -23.56 9.65
CA THR A 40 -1.05 -22.86 8.35
C THR A 40 -2.32 -23.18 7.58
N GLN A 41 -2.78 -24.44 7.60
CA GLN A 41 -4.03 -24.83 6.96
C GLN A 41 -5.23 -24.13 7.63
N LYS A 42 -5.29 -24.11 8.97
CA LYS A 42 -6.31 -23.34 9.71
C LYS A 42 -6.30 -21.84 9.39
N LEU A 43 -5.11 -21.26 9.18
CA LEU A 43 -4.97 -19.87 8.76
C LEU A 43 -5.62 -19.66 7.38
N ILE A 44 -5.32 -20.51 6.40
CA ILE A 44 -5.91 -20.45 5.06
C ILE A 44 -7.43 -20.52 5.14
N GLU A 45 -7.98 -21.47 5.89
CA GLU A 45 -9.42 -21.65 6.09
C GLU A 45 -10.06 -20.41 6.73
N THR A 46 -9.40 -19.82 7.74
CA THR A 46 -9.86 -18.59 8.39
C THR A 46 -9.86 -17.39 7.44
N LEU A 47 -8.91 -17.34 6.50
CA LEU A 47 -8.77 -16.24 5.55
C LEU A 47 -9.83 -16.28 4.42
N ARG A 48 -10.29 -17.47 3.99
CA ARG A 48 -11.23 -17.62 2.86
C ARG A 48 -12.50 -16.77 2.99
N PRO A 49 -13.24 -16.74 4.12
CA PRO A 49 -14.47 -15.95 4.26
C PRO A 49 -14.27 -14.44 4.14
N PHE A 50 -13.04 -13.95 4.27
CA PHE A 50 -12.72 -12.52 4.12
C PHE A 50 -12.47 -12.10 2.67
N GLY A 51 -12.59 -13.01 1.69
CA GLY A 51 -12.40 -12.68 0.27
C GLY A 51 -10.98 -12.26 -0.08
N VAL A 52 -9.99 -12.70 0.70
CA VAL A 52 -8.58 -12.36 0.47
C VAL A 52 -7.92 -13.24 -0.59
N PHE A 53 -8.58 -14.28 -1.06
CA PHE A 53 -8.16 -15.06 -2.23
C PHE A 53 -9.10 -14.72 -3.37
N GLU A 54 -8.54 -14.51 -4.56
CA GLU A 54 -9.33 -14.29 -5.77
C GLU A 54 -9.73 -15.64 -6.38
N GLU A 55 -10.88 -15.67 -7.04
CA GLU A 55 -11.39 -16.84 -7.75
C GLU A 55 -10.64 -17.03 -9.08
N GLU A 56 -10.45 -18.28 -9.50
CA GLU A 56 -9.69 -18.62 -10.71
C GLU A 56 -10.26 -17.95 -11.98
N LEU A 57 -11.59 -17.86 -12.08
CA LEU A 57 -12.26 -17.20 -13.20
C LEU A 57 -11.92 -15.71 -13.29
N GLU A 58 -11.87 -15.02 -12.15
CA GLU A 58 -11.50 -13.60 -12.09
C GLU A 58 -10.02 -13.41 -12.44
N LEU A 59 -9.14 -14.32 -11.99
CA LEU A 59 -7.71 -14.31 -12.36
C LEU A 59 -7.53 -14.47 -13.89
N GLN A 60 -8.25 -15.40 -14.51
CA GLN A 60 -8.24 -15.58 -15.96
C GLN A 60 -8.73 -14.34 -16.70
N ARG A 61 -9.79 -13.70 -16.19
CA ARG A 61 -10.32 -12.44 -16.73
C ARG A 61 -9.26 -11.33 -16.73
N ARG A 62 -8.54 -11.17 -15.61
CA ARG A 62 -7.44 -10.21 -15.50
C ARG A 62 -6.30 -10.49 -16.48
N ILE A 63 -5.95 -11.77 -16.68
CA ILE A 63 -4.92 -12.17 -17.66
C ILE A 63 -5.34 -11.79 -19.09
N LEU A 64 -6.60 -12.06 -19.46
CA LEU A 64 -7.14 -11.71 -20.78
C LEU A 64 -7.13 -10.19 -21.01
N VAL A 65 -7.59 -9.42 -20.01
CA VAL A 65 -7.59 -7.94 -20.07
C VAL A 65 -6.17 -7.38 -20.22
N LEU A 66 -5.19 -7.90 -19.46
CA LEU A 66 -3.79 -7.51 -19.61
C LEU A 66 -3.21 -7.87 -20.99
N GLY A 67 -3.61 -9.02 -21.54
CA GLY A 67 -3.26 -9.42 -22.90
C GLY A 67 -3.78 -8.44 -23.95
N LYS A 68 -5.08 -8.10 -23.90
CA LYS A 68 -5.69 -7.09 -24.77
C LYS A 68 -4.99 -5.72 -24.63
N LEU A 69 -4.76 -5.27 -23.39
CA LEU A 69 -4.11 -3.99 -23.13
C LEU A 69 -2.68 -3.95 -23.67
N ASN A 70 -1.92 -5.03 -23.52
CA ASN A 70 -0.57 -5.13 -24.08
C ASN A 70 -0.58 -5.06 -25.61
N THR A 71 -1.55 -5.72 -26.27
CA THR A 71 -1.75 -5.60 -27.73
C THR A 71 -2.06 -4.16 -28.13
N LEU A 72 -2.94 -3.46 -27.41
CA LEU A 72 -3.27 -2.06 -27.68
C LEU A 72 -2.04 -1.16 -27.58
N VAL A 73 -1.18 -1.37 -26.57
CA VAL A 73 0.09 -0.64 -26.43
C VAL A 73 1.02 -0.89 -27.61
N GLN A 74 1.16 -2.15 -28.05
CA GLN A 74 2.03 -2.49 -29.19
C GLN A 74 1.53 -1.87 -30.50
N VAL A 75 0.22 -1.93 -30.75
CA VAL A 75 -0.41 -1.30 -31.92
C VAL A 75 -0.22 0.22 -31.88
N TRP A 76 -0.53 0.86 -30.75
CA TRP A 76 -0.36 2.29 -30.56
C TRP A 76 1.08 2.76 -30.80
N ILE A 77 2.06 2.05 -30.24
CA ILE A 77 3.48 2.37 -30.43
C ILE A 77 3.88 2.26 -31.90
N ARG A 78 3.38 1.25 -32.63
CA ARG A 78 3.63 1.09 -34.06
C ARG A 78 3.04 2.26 -34.86
N GLU A 79 1.80 2.66 -34.58
CA GLU A 79 1.11 3.80 -35.22
C GLU A 79 1.89 5.11 -35.03
N ILE A 80 2.32 5.42 -33.80
CA ILE A 80 3.12 6.62 -33.53
C ILE A 80 4.51 6.54 -34.16
N SER A 81 5.13 5.36 -34.21
CA SER A 81 6.42 5.17 -34.86
C SER A 81 6.33 5.45 -36.38
N GLN A 82 5.24 5.02 -37.02
CA GLN A 82 4.96 5.34 -38.43
C GLN A 82 4.74 6.85 -38.62
N ALA A 83 3.91 7.48 -37.79
CA ALA A 83 3.63 8.92 -37.86
C ALA A 83 4.89 9.78 -37.67
N LYS A 84 5.87 9.32 -36.87
CA LYS A 84 7.17 9.96 -36.66
C LYS A 84 8.23 9.58 -37.72
N ASN A 85 7.83 8.91 -38.81
CA ASN A 85 8.71 8.47 -39.90
C ASN A 85 9.91 7.62 -39.43
N ILE A 86 9.72 6.79 -38.41
CA ILE A 86 10.74 5.82 -38.00
C ILE A 86 10.87 4.76 -39.11
N PRO A 87 12.09 4.32 -39.49
CA PRO A 87 12.27 3.32 -40.54
C PRO A 87 11.52 2.01 -40.26
N SER A 88 10.90 1.41 -41.28
CA SER A 88 10.15 0.15 -41.15
C SER A 88 10.95 -0.98 -40.51
N SER A 89 12.25 -1.09 -40.84
CA SER A 89 13.16 -2.07 -40.24
C SER A 89 13.30 -1.94 -38.71
N VAL A 90 13.11 -0.73 -38.18
CA VAL A 90 13.07 -0.46 -36.75
C VAL A 90 11.66 -0.76 -36.23
N ILE A 91 10.61 -0.31 -36.91
CA ILE A 91 9.20 -0.52 -36.53
C ILE A 91 8.85 -2.00 -36.36
N ASP A 92 9.36 -2.87 -37.23
CA ASP A 92 9.12 -4.32 -37.16
C ASP A 92 9.67 -4.93 -35.86
N ASN A 93 10.66 -4.27 -35.25
CA ASN A 93 11.30 -4.65 -33.98
C ASN A 93 10.93 -3.71 -32.81
N VAL A 94 10.15 -2.65 -33.05
CA VAL A 94 9.72 -1.70 -32.02
C VAL A 94 8.55 -2.34 -31.29
N CYS A 95 8.85 -2.84 -30.10
CA CYS A 95 7.85 -3.25 -29.14
C CYS A 95 7.69 -2.18 -28.06
N GLY A 96 6.52 -2.18 -27.43
CA GLY A 96 6.36 -1.73 -26.05
C GLY A 96 5.70 -2.83 -25.24
N LYS A 97 5.68 -2.62 -23.93
CA LYS A 97 5.27 -3.68 -23.01
C LYS A 97 4.52 -3.09 -21.82
N ILE A 98 3.44 -3.78 -21.43
CA ILE A 98 2.80 -3.59 -20.14
C ILE A 98 3.53 -4.44 -19.10
N PHE A 99 3.98 -3.78 -18.03
CA PHE A 99 4.42 -4.43 -16.81
C PHE A 99 3.37 -4.22 -15.74
N THR A 100 3.20 -5.18 -14.84
CA THR A 100 2.36 -5.01 -13.65
C THR A 100 3.23 -4.81 -12.43
N PHE A 101 2.70 -4.12 -11.42
CA PHE A 101 3.36 -3.96 -10.13
C PHE A 101 2.34 -4.03 -8.99
N GLY A 102 2.77 -3.68 -7.78
CA GLY A 102 1.86 -3.57 -6.65
C GLY A 102 1.24 -4.91 -6.26
N SER A 103 0.01 -4.86 -5.74
CA SER A 103 -0.59 -6.02 -5.07
C SER A 103 -0.91 -7.18 -6.01
N TYR A 104 -1.27 -6.87 -7.27
CA TYR A 104 -1.53 -7.86 -8.31
C TYR A 104 -0.26 -8.61 -8.69
N ARG A 105 0.83 -7.90 -9.01
CA ARG A 105 2.13 -8.50 -9.35
C ARG A 105 2.73 -9.32 -8.20
N LEU A 106 2.57 -8.86 -6.96
CA LEU A 106 2.96 -9.62 -5.77
C LEU A 106 2.13 -10.90 -5.59
N GLY A 107 0.96 -11.03 -6.24
CA GLY A 107 0.04 -12.16 -6.06
C GLY A 107 -0.69 -12.11 -4.72
N VAL A 108 -0.95 -10.90 -4.19
CA VAL A 108 -1.63 -10.65 -2.90
C VAL A 108 -2.82 -9.69 -3.01
N HIS A 109 -3.33 -9.47 -4.22
CA HIS A 109 -4.54 -8.70 -4.48
C HIS A 109 -5.78 -9.44 -3.98
N THR A 110 -6.81 -8.70 -3.58
CA THR A 110 -8.08 -9.22 -3.09
C THR A 110 -9.15 -9.07 -4.17
N LYS A 111 -10.32 -9.70 -3.98
CA LYS A 111 -11.46 -9.48 -4.89
C LYS A 111 -11.78 -7.99 -5.01
N GLY A 112 -11.95 -7.52 -6.25
CA GLY A 112 -12.21 -6.12 -6.56
C GLY A 112 -11.02 -5.18 -6.42
N ALA A 113 -9.79 -5.68 -6.19
CA ALA A 113 -8.60 -4.85 -6.24
C ALA A 113 -8.29 -4.42 -7.68
N ASP A 114 -7.71 -3.24 -7.82
CA ASP A 114 -7.19 -2.66 -9.04
C ASP A 114 -5.92 -3.39 -9.56
N ILE A 115 -5.61 -3.17 -10.83
CA ILE A 115 -4.34 -3.56 -11.43
C ILE A 115 -3.48 -2.31 -11.64
N ASP A 116 -2.38 -2.27 -10.93
CA ASP A 116 -1.30 -1.32 -11.16
C ASP A 116 -0.46 -1.77 -12.38
N ALA A 117 -0.47 -0.98 -13.45
CA ALA A 117 0.22 -1.26 -14.70
C ALA A 117 1.18 -0.13 -15.11
N LEU A 118 2.24 -0.49 -15.83
CA LEU A 118 3.23 0.43 -16.38
C LEU A 118 3.39 0.15 -17.88
N CYS A 119 3.05 1.14 -18.70
CA CYS A 119 3.37 1.17 -20.12
C CYS A 119 4.82 1.63 -20.30
N VAL A 120 5.67 0.72 -20.79
CA VAL A 120 7.07 1.00 -21.11
C VAL A 120 7.22 1.14 -22.62
N ALA A 121 7.68 2.31 -23.06
CA ALA A 121 7.84 2.68 -24.46
C ALA A 121 9.27 3.13 -24.80
N PRO A 122 9.72 2.99 -26.06
CA PRO A 122 11.04 3.45 -26.50
C PRO A 122 11.14 4.98 -26.61
N ARG A 123 12.36 5.47 -26.80
CA ARG A 123 12.77 6.87 -26.63
C ARG A 123 12.02 7.90 -27.49
N HIS A 124 11.46 7.50 -28.62
CA HIS A 124 10.75 8.40 -29.54
C HIS A 124 9.27 8.62 -29.18
N LEU A 125 8.69 7.85 -28.24
CA LEU A 125 7.35 8.12 -27.73
C LEU A 125 7.40 9.13 -26.60
N GLU A 126 6.53 10.11 -26.62
CA GLU A 126 6.47 11.13 -25.59
C GLU A 126 5.34 10.87 -24.60
N ARG A 127 5.46 11.48 -23.42
CA ARG A 127 4.40 11.41 -22.41
C ARG A 127 3.10 12.06 -22.91
N SER A 128 3.21 13.11 -23.73
CA SER A 128 2.09 13.73 -24.44
C SER A 128 1.35 12.71 -25.31
N ASP A 129 2.07 11.91 -26.10
CA ASP A 129 1.49 10.86 -26.95
C ASP A 129 0.64 9.87 -26.13
N PHE A 130 1.12 9.49 -24.93
CA PHE A 130 0.40 8.60 -24.03
C PHE A 130 -0.91 9.21 -23.48
N PHE A 131 -0.90 10.50 -23.10
CA PHE A 131 -2.11 11.15 -22.58
C PHE A 131 -3.04 11.71 -23.66
N SER A 132 -2.64 11.70 -24.92
CA SER A 132 -3.47 12.08 -26.06
C SER A 132 -3.87 10.86 -26.89
N SER A 133 -3.00 10.40 -27.78
CA SER A 133 -3.31 9.35 -28.76
C SER A 133 -3.64 7.99 -28.14
N PHE A 134 -2.91 7.56 -27.09
CA PHE A 134 -3.26 6.30 -26.41
C PHE A 134 -4.55 6.43 -25.59
N TYR A 135 -4.78 7.60 -25.00
CA TYR A 135 -6.03 7.89 -24.30
C TYR A 135 -7.25 7.79 -25.23
N GLU A 136 -7.21 8.42 -26.41
CA GLU A 136 -8.28 8.29 -27.40
C GLU A 136 -8.41 6.85 -27.91
N LYS A 137 -7.30 6.13 -28.13
CA LYS A 137 -7.34 4.71 -28.50
C LYS A 137 -8.06 3.83 -27.46
N LEU A 138 -7.84 4.09 -26.18
CA LEU A 138 -8.54 3.40 -25.09
C LEU A 138 -10.04 3.75 -25.09
N LYS A 139 -10.38 5.00 -25.35
CA LYS A 139 -11.77 5.49 -25.40
C LYS A 139 -12.59 4.86 -26.53
N GLU A 140 -11.94 4.42 -27.61
CA GLU A 140 -12.57 3.72 -28.73
C GLU A 140 -12.92 2.26 -28.42
N GLN A 141 -12.43 1.69 -27.31
CA GLN A 141 -12.71 0.29 -26.95
C GLN A 141 -14.06 0.17 -26.23
N GLU A 142 -14.93 -0.73 -26.69
CA GLU A 142 -16.26 -0.94 -26.09
C GLU A 142 -16.17 -1.43 -24.63
N GLU A 143 -15.10 -2.14 -24.29
CA GLU A 143 -14.85 -2.69 -22.96
C GLU A 143 -14.39 -1.65 -21.93
N VAL A 144 -13.99 -0.46 -22.38
CA VAL A 144 -13.42 0.61 -21.53
C VAL A 144 -14.50 1.55 -21.00
N LYS A 145 -14.51 1.73 -19.69
CA LYS A 145 -15.39 2.63 -18.94
C LYS A 145 -14.60 3.48 -17.95
N ASP A 146 -15.22 4.55 -17.46
CA ASP A 146 -14.68 5.42 -16.40
C ASP A 146 -13.27 5.98 -16.67
N LEU A 147 -12.92 6.11 -17.95
CA LEU A 147 -11.61 6.57 -18.41
C LEU A 147 -11.36 8.02 -17.97
N ARG A 148 -10.28 8.23 -17.24
CA ARG A 148 -9.87 9.55 -16.71
C ARG A 148 -8.37 9.63 -16.49
N VAL A 149 -7.84 10.85 -16.43
CA VAL A 149 -6.44 11.11 -16.05
C VAL A 149 -6.39 11.44 -14.56
N GLY A 150 -5.57 10.72 -13.79
CA GLY A 150 -5.40 10.95 -12.36
C GLY A 150 -4.59 12.22 -12.03
N SER A 151 -4.77 12.72 -10.81
CA SER A 151 -4.07 13.90 -10.30
C SER A 151 -2.71 13.54 -9.67
N PHE A 152 -1.80 14.51 -9.61
CA PHE A 152 -0.46 14.44 -8.98
C PHE A 152 0.62 13.61 -9.71
N VAL A 153 0.37 12.32 -10.00
CA VAL A 153 1.22 11.51 -10.89
C VAL A 153 0.40 11.24 -12.15
N PRO A 154 0.87 11.66 -13.35
CA PRO A 154 0.13 11.39 -14.57
C PRO A 154 -0.07 9.87 -14.73
N VAL A 155 -1.32 9.45 -14.62
CA VAL A 155 -1.80 8.06 -14.68
C VAL A 155 -3.11 8.05 -15.44
N ILE A 156 -3.31 7.08 -16.32
CA ILE A 156 -4.62 6.83 -16.93
C ILE A 156 -5.33 5.82 -16.02
N LYS A 157 -6.52 6.17 -15.53
CA LYS A 157 -7.39 5.28 -14.77
C LYS A 157 -8.58 4.89 -15.62
N LEU A 158 -8.94 3.61 -15.63
CA LEU A 158 -10.11 3.12 -16.34
C LEU A 158 -10.66 1.85 -15.69
N SER A 159 -11.86 1.46 -16.11
CA SER A 159 -12.40 0.10 -15.93
C SER A 159 -12.38 -0.60 -17.28
N PHE A 160 -11.68 -1.73 -17.41
CA PHE A 160 -11.63 -2.55 -18.63
C PHE A 160 -12.32 -3.88 -18.34
N ASP A 161 -13.44 -4.17 -19.02
CA ASP A 161 -14.26 -5.37 -18.78
C ASP A 161 -14.65 -5.53 -17.29
N GLY A 162 -14.85 -4.41 -16.58
CA GLY A 162 -15.20 -4.35 -15.16
C GLY A 162 -14.01 -4.43 -14.19
N ILE A 163 -12.78 -4.46 -14.68
CA ILE A 163 -11.56 -4.46 -13.86
C ILE A 163 -10.95 -3.05 -13.84
N GLU A 164 -10.79 -2.49 -12.65
CA GLU A 164 -10.10 -1.20 -12.48
C GLU A 164 -8.59 -1.34 -12.78
N ILE A 165 -8.06 -0.44 -13.62
CA ILE A 165 -6.65 -0.42 -14.03
C ILE A 165 -6.10 1.00 -13.94
N ASP A 166 -4.97 1.13 -13.26
CA ASP A 166 -4.15 2.34 -13.17
C ASP A 166 -2.90 2.16 -14.05
N ILE A 167 -2.81 2.89 -15.17
CA ILE A 167 -1.71 2.77 -16.14
C ILE A 167 -0.78 3.98 -16.03
N LEU A 168 0.43 3.73 -15.53
CA LEU A 168 1.56 4.65 -15.55
C LEU A 168 2.30 4.57 -16.89
N PHE A 169 3.08 5.61 -17.19
CA PHE A 169 3.91 5.67 -18.39
C PHE A 169 5.38 5.95 -18.07
N ALA A 170 6.26 5.13 -18.64
CA ALA A 170 7.70 5.35 -18.64
C ALA A 170 8.27 5.20 -20.05
N ARG A 171 9.04 6.21 -20.43
CA ARG A 171 9.84 6.20 -21.66
C ARG A 171 11.28 5.85 -21.31
N LEU A 172 11.82 4.81 -21.93
CA LEU A 172 13.23 4.42 -21.76
C LEU A 172 14.10 5.06 -22.84
N ALA A 173 15.38 5.26 -22.53
CA ALA A 173 16.40 5.75 -23.47
C ALA A 173 16.86 4.65 -24.47
N LEU A 174 15.95 3.76 -24.87
CA LEU A 174 16.18 2.64 -25.78
C LEU A 174 15.47 2.89 -27.11
N GLN A 175 16.05 2.42 -28.21
CA GLN A 175 15.42 2.51 -29.54
C GLN A 175 14.26 1.52 -29.69
N THR A 176 14.40 0.34 -29.09
CA THR A 176 13.38 -0.72 -29.03
C THR A 176 13.28 -1.24 -27.60
N ILE A 177 12.14 -1.85 -27.25
CA ILE A 177 11.94 -2.48 -25.93
C ILE A 177 12.10 -4.01 -26.09
N PRO A 178 13.15 -4.62 -25.53
CA PRO A 178 13.34 -6.07 -25.59
C PRO A 178 12.23 -6.83 -24.86
N GLU A 179 11.86 -8.02 -25.35
CA GLU A 179 10.85 -8.86 -24.68
C GLU A 179 11.29 -9.31 -23.28
N ASN A 180 12.58 -9.59 -23.13
CA ASN A 180 13.23 -10.03 -21.88
C ASN A 180 13.78 -8.87 -21.04
N LEU A 181 13.30 -7.63 -21.26
CA LEU A 181 13.73 -6.45 -20.50
C LEU A 181 13.50 -6.64 -18.99
N ASP A 182 14.58 -6.51 -18.22
CA ASP A 182 14.56 -6.49 -16.76
C ASP A 182 14.63 -5.05 -16.26
N LEU A 183 13.53 -4.55 -15.70
CA LEU A 183 13.44 -3.16 -15.22
C LEU A 183 14.31 -2.88 -13.99
N ARG A 184 14.88 -3.89 -13.33
CA ARG A 184 15.73 -3.72 -12.14
C ARG A 184 17.12 -3.15 -12.47
N ASP A 185 17.57 -3.24 -13.72
CA ASP A 185 18.85 -2.65 -14.13
C ASP A 185 18.85 -1.13 -13.88
N ASP A 186 19.72 -0.67 -12.98
CA ASP A 186 19.91 0.76 -12.66
C ASP A 186 20.40 1.57 -13.87
N GLY A 187 21.07 0.92 -14.84
CA GLY A 187 21.49 1.52 -16.10
C GLY A 187 20.32 2.11 -16.90
N LEU A 188 19.11 1.57 -16.75
CA LEU A 188 17.90 2.06 -17.41
C LEU A 188 17.45 3.44 -16.92
N LEU A 189 17.88 3.87 -15.72
CA LEU A 189 17.49 5.14 -15.13
C LEU A 189 18.33 6.33 -15.65
N LYS A 190 19.43 6.04 -16.37
CA LYS A 190 20.33 7.06 -16.91
C LYS A 190 19.59 8.03 -17.83
N ASN A 191 19.74 9.32 -17.57
CA ASN A 191 19.17 10.42 -18.36
C ASN A 191 17.64 10.38 -18.53
N LEU A 192 16.93 9.70 -17.62
CA LEU A 192 15.47 9.71 -17.59
C LEU A 192 14.95 10.93 -16.83
N ASP A 193 13.79 11.43 -17.25
CA ASP A 193 13.10 12.45 -16.46
C ASP A 193 12.56 11.84 -15.15
N ILE A 194 12.50 12.67 -14.10
CA ILE A 194 12.11 12.22 -12.76
C ILE A 194 10.72 11.59 -12.71
N ARG A 195 9.80 11.94 -13.64
CA ARG A 195 8.46 11.33 -13.68
C ARG A 195 8.55 9.90 -14.21
N CYS A 196 9.38 9.62 -15.22
CA CYS A 196 9.64 8.26 -15.69
C CYS A 196 10.31 7.41 -14.60
N ILE A 197 11.29 7.95 -13.88
CA ILE A 197 11.94 7.25 -12.74
C ILE A 197 10.89 6.87 -11.68
N ARG A 198 10.02 7.82 -11.30
CA ARG A 198 8.93 7.55 -10.35
C ARG A 198 7.96 6.47 -10.86
N SER A 199 7.63 6.49 -12.15
CA SER A 199 6.75 5.47 -12.76
C SER A 199 7.41 4.08 -12.80
N LEU A 200 8.72 3.99 -13.03
CA LEU A 200 9.47 2.72 -13.03
C LEU A 200 9.60 2.11 -11.63
N ASN A 201 9.69 2.94 -10.59
CA ASN A 201 9.94 2.48 -9.22
C ASN A 201 8.90 1.47 -8.72
N GLY A 202 7.63 1.59 -9.13
CA GLY A 202 6.59 0.62 -8.77
C GLY A 202 6.96 -0.82 -9.16
N CYS A 203 7.33 -1.01 -10.43
CA CYS A 203 7.79 -2.31 -10.96
C CYS A 203 9.10 -2.75 -10.31
N ARG A 204 10.10 -1.86 -10.26
CA ARG A 204 11.43 -2.15 -9.71
C ARG A 204 11.33 -2.65 -8.27
N VAL A 205 10.61 -1.94 -7.41
CA VAL A 205 10.43 -2.31 -6.00
C VAL A 205 9.69 -3.64 -5.86
N THR A 206 8.64 -3.83 -6.64
CA THR A 206 7.83 -5.06 -6.56
C THR A 206 8.65 -6.29 -6.94
N ASP A 207 9.38 -6.23 -8.05
CA ASP A 207 10.20 -7.35 -8.49
C ASP A 207 11.41 -7.56 -7.56
N GLU A 208 12.03 -6.50 -7.02
CA GLU A 208 13.06 -6.63 -5.99
C GLU A 208 12.56 -7.38 -4.75
N ILE A 209 11.37 -7.04 -4.23
CA ILE A 209 10.78 -7.75 -3.08
C ILE A 209 10.66 -9.25 -3.37
N LEU A 210 10.16 -9.63 -4.55
CA LEU A 210 10.00 -11.04 -4.94
C LEU A 210 11.34 -11.78 -5.06
N HIS A 211 12.42 -11.09 -5.46
CA HIS A 211 13.76 -11.67 -5.53
C HIS A 211 14.48 -11.74 -4.17
N LEU A 212 14.02 -10.95 -3.19
CA LEU A 212 14.62 -10.82 -1.86
C LEU A 212 13.92 -11.67 -0.80
N VAL A 213 12.93 -12.48 -1.16
CA VAL A 213 12.30 -13.46 -0.27
C VAL A 213 12.77 -14.89 -0.59
N PRO A 214 12.99 -15.73 0.44
CA PRO A 214 13.44 -17.12 0.25
C PRO A 214 12.35 -18.06 -0.27
N ASN A 215 11.08 -17.79 0.04
CA ASN A 215 9.94 -18.56 -0.42
C ASN A 215 8.75 -17.62 -0.73
N ILE A 216 8.39 -17.53 -2.02
CA ILE A 216 7.36 -16.59 -2.51
C ILE A 216 5.96 -16.96 -2.00
N GLU A 217 5.63 -18.26 -1.93
CA GLU A 217 4.30 -18.70 -1.52
C GLU A 217 4.03 -18.44 -0.04
N ASN A 218 5.00 -18.75 0.83
CA ASN A 218 4.92 -18.41 2.25
C ASN A 218 4.86 -16.89 2.45
N PHE A 219 5.66 -16.11 1.70
CA PHE A 219 5.58 -14.65 1.70
C PHE A 219 4.18 -14.14 1.34
N ARG A 220 3.58 -14.66 0.26
CA ARG A 220 2.24 -14.26 -0.22
C ARG A 220 1.18 -14.53 0.84
N LEU A 221 1.15 -15.75 1.40
CA LEU A 221 0.16 -16.13 2.40
C LEU A 221 0.30 -15.30 3.69
N THR A 222 1.52 -15.09 4.17
CA THR A 222 1.77 -14.20 5.32
C THR A 222 1.34 -12.77 5.02
N LEU A 223 1.68 -12.24 3.84
CA LEU A 223 1.31 -10.87 3.46
C LEU A 223 -0.21 -10.70 3.34
N ARG A 224 -0.96 -11.70 2.84
CA ARG A 224 -2.43 -11.69 2.85
C ARG A 224 -2.98 -11.57 4.27
N ALA A 225 -2.47 -12.38 5.21
CA ALA A 225 -2.86 -12.32 6.62
C ALA A 225 -2.56 -10.95 7.24
N ILE A 226 -1.34 -10.42 7.07
CA ILE A 226 -0.94 -9.12 7.63
C ILE A 226 -1.73 -7.97 7.01
N LYS A 227 -2.01 -7.97 5.70
CA LYS A 227 -2.87 -6.95 5.07
C LYS A 227 -4.29 -6.98 5.63
N LEU A 228 -4.88 -8.17 5.79
CA LEU A 228 -6.21 -8.31 6.40
C LEU A 228 -6.19 -7.77 7.83
N TRP A 229 -5.24 -8.23 8.65
CA TRP A 229 -5.06 -7.75 10.01
C TRP A 229 -4.93 -6.22 10.05
N ALA A 230 -4.01 -5.62 9.31
CA ALA A 230 -3.80 -4.17 9.32
C ALA A 230 -5.06 -3.38 8.92
N LYS A 231 -5.82 -3.85 7.92
CA LYS A 231 -7.11 -3.26 7.53
C LYS A 231 -8.16 -3.38 8.65
N ARG A 232 -8.26 -4.56 9.30
CA ARG A 232 -9.23 -4.82 10.37
C ARG A 232 -8.93 -4.04 11.65
N HIS A 233 -7.66 -3.73 11.90
CA HIS A 233 -7.20 -2.97 13.07
C HIS A 233 -7.02 -1.47 12.78
N ASN A 234 -7.51 -0.97 11.63
CA ASN A 234 -7.53 0.45 11.27
C ASN A 234 -6.14 1.10 11.19
N ILE A 235 -5.14 0.36 10.69
CA ILE A 235 -3.75 0.82 10.55
C ILE A 235 -3.21 0.63 9.12
N TYR A 236 -4.09 0.65 8.12
CA TYR A 236 -3.74 0.51 6.70
C TYR A 236 -4.18 1.79 5.93
N SER A 237 -3.27 2.76 5.79
CA SER A 237 -3.42 3.93 4.91
C SER A 237 -2.16 4.80 4.93
N ASN A 238 -1.40 4.83 3.82
CA ASN A 238 -0.21 5.69 3.72
C ASN A 238 -0.57 7.19 3.77
N ILE A 239 -1.71 7.56 3.19
CA ILE A 239 -2.16 8.96 3.10
C ILE A 239 -2.40 9.53 4.50
N LEU A 240 -2.95 8.70 5.40
CA LEU A 240 -3.30 9.07 6.77
C LEU A 240 -2.17 8.80 7.79
N GLY A 241 -0.95 8.52 7.31
CA GLY A 241 0.22 8.33 8.17
C GLY A 241 0.36 6.93 8.78
N PHE A 242 -0.40 5.95 8.31
CA PHE A 242 -0.15 4.53 8.58
C PHE A 242 0.62 3.89 7.43
N LEU A 243 0.74 2.56 7.42
CA LEU A 243 1.46 1.84 6.38
C LEU A 243 0.56 1.55 5.17
N GLY A 244 1.11 1.77 3.96
CA GLY A 244 0.53 1.31 2.71
C GLY A 244 0.95 -0.12 2.35
N GLY A 245 0.41 -0.63 1.22
CA GLY A 245 0.63 -2.02 0.80
C GLY A 245 2.09 -2.41 0.61
N VAL A 246 2.91 -1.53 0.00
CA VAL A 246 4.34 -1.80 -0.21
C VAL A 246 5.12 -1.83 1.10
N SER A 247 4.79 -0.96 2.06
CA SER A 247 5.43 -0.94 3.38
C SER A 247 5.15 -2.24 4.14
N TRP A 248 3.91 -2.73 4.13
CA TRP A 248 3.57 -4.04 4.69
C TRP A 248 4.29 -5.19 3.99
N ALA A 249 4.38 -5.15 2.65
CA ALA A 249 5.12 -6.16 1.89
C ALA A 249 6.60 -6.22 2.30
N MET A 250 7.25 -5.07 2.50
CA MET A 250 8.65 -5.03 2.92
C MET A 250 8.86 -5.53 4.36
N LEU A 251 7.96 -5.22 5.30
CA LEU A 251 8.04 -5.77 6.66
C LEU A 251 7.88 -7.31 6.66
N VAL A 252 6.95 -7.83 5.87
CA VAL A 252 6.76 -9.29 5.72
C VAL A 252 7.97 -9.91 5.03
N ALA A 253 8.49 -9.31 3.96
CA ALA A 253 9.68 -9.78 3.28
C ALA A 253 10.88 -9.85 4.23
N ARG A 254 11.08 -8.83 5.07
CA ARG A 254 12.13 -8.83 6.09
C ARG A 254 11.96 -9.96 7.09
N THR A 255 10.72 -10.25 7.50
CA THR A 255 10.43 -11.41 8.37
C THR A 255 10.81 -12.73 7.69
N CYS A 256 10.47 -12.89 6.41
CA CYS A 256 10.85 -14.08 5.64
C CYS A 256 12.38 -14.24 5.53
N GLN A 257 13.13 -13.15 5.37
CA GLN A 257 14.61 -13.20 5.36
C GLN A 257 15.19 -13.70 6.68
N LEU A 258 14.58 -13.32 7.81
CA LEU A 258 15.02 -13.72 9.14
C LEU A 258 14.65 -15.17 9.49
N TYR A 259 13.64 -15.75 8.81
CA TYR A 259 13.13 -17.11 9.05
C TYR A 259 12.88 -17.85 7.71
N PRO A 260 13.93 -18.15 6.93
CA PRO A 260 13.80 -18.53 5.53
C PRO A 260 13.09 -19.87 5.28
N ASN A 261 13.09 -20.76 6.26
CA ASN A 261 12.47 -22.08 6.16
C ASN A 261 11.07 -22.14 6.82
N ALA A 262 10.61 -21.06 7.46
CA ALA A 262 9.34 -21.05 8.18
C ALA A 262 8.13 -20.99 7.25
N VAL A 263 7.03 -21.61 7.68
CA VAL A 263 5.71 -21.56 7.00
C VAL A 263 4.89 -20.37 7.48
N ALA A 264 3.81 -20.06 6.77
CA ALA A 264 3.05 -18.82 6.98
C ALA A 264 2.53 -18.64 8.42
N SER A 265 2.08 -19.70 9.11
CA SER A 265 1.63 -19.61 10.50
C SER A 265 2.73 -19.07 11.43
N THR A 266 3.93 -19.67 11.35
CA THR A 266 5.11 -19.25 12.09
C THR A 266 5.53 -17.84 11.66
N LEU A 267 5.54 -17.53 10.36
CA LEU A 267 5.93 -16.22 9.85
C LEU A 267 5.01 -15.09 10.34
N VAL A 268 3.70 -15.31 10.44
CA VAL A 268 2.75 -14.33 11.01
C VAL A 268 3.08 -14.06 12.48
N HIS A 269 3.38 -15.09 13.28
CA HIS A 269 3.84 -14.92 14.66
C HIS A 269 5.17 -14.15 14.72
N LYS A 270 6.16 -14.57 13.92
CA LYS A 270 7.49 -13.94 13.88
C LYS A 270 7.45 -12.50 13.42
N PHE A 271 6.53 -12.14 12.54
CA PHE A 271 6.28 -10.76 12.14
C PHE A 271 5.97 -9.89 13.36
N PHE A 272 5.01 -10.30 14.19
CA PHE A 272 4.67 -9.55 15.40
C PHE A 272 5.81 -9.56 16.41
N LEU A 273 6.52 -10.69 16.58
CA LEU A 273 7.66 -10.76 17.48
C LEU A 273 8.77 -9.78 17.08
N VAL A 274 9.11 -9.71 15.79
CA VAL A 274 10.16 -8.81 15.28
C VAL A 274 9.73 -7.36 15.43
N PHE A 275 8.54 -6.97 14.94
CA PHE A 275 8.18 -5.55 14.88
C PHE A 275 7.60 -4.96 16.17
N SER A 276 7.17 -5.80 17.12
CA SER A 276 6.86 -5.34 18.49
C SER A 276 8.12 -5.01 19.31
N LYS A 277 9.26 -5.60 18.94
CA LYS A 277 10.57 -5.39 19.59
C LYS A 277 11.54 -4.56 18.74
N TRP A 278 11.12 -4.13 17.55
CA TRP A 278 11.98 -3.36 16.67
C TRP A 278 12.29 -1.98 17.27
N GLU A 279 13.57 -1.65 17.33
CA GLU A 279 14.05 -0.40 17.92
C GLU A 279 13.94 0.76 16.92
N TRP A 280 12.72 1.26 16.72
CA TRP A 280 12.48 2.45 15.91
C TRP A 280 13.20 3.68 16.50
N PRO A 281 13.90 4.50 15.69
CA PRO A 281 13.77 4.65 14.24
C PRO A 281 14.80 3.88 13.39
N ASN A 282 15.40 2.78 13.87
CA ASN A 282 16.30 1.98 13.03
C ASN A 282 15.57 1.53 11.74
N PRO A 283 16.17 1.70 10.55
CA PRO A 283 15.48 1.45 9.29
C PRO A 283 15.33 -0.03 8.98
N VAL A 284 14.18 -0.41 8.42
CA VAL A 284 14.00 -1.74 7.85
C VAL A 284 14.54 -1.74 6.42
N LEU A 285 15.61 -2.51 6.20
CA LEU A 285 16.27 -2.70 4.91
C LEU A 285 16.13 -4.15 4.44
N LEU A 286 15.84 -4.35 3.15
CA LEU A 286 15.78 -5.68 2.53
C LEU A 286 17.07 -6.10 1.84
N LYS A 287 17.93 -5.14 1.45
CA LYS A 287 19.26 -5.36 0.88
C LYS A 287 20.16 -4.18 1.22
N GLN A 288 21.47 -4.34 1.01
CA GLN A 288 22.40 -3.23 1.16
C GLN A 288 22.13 -2.20 0.05
N PRO A 289 22.00 -0.90 0.36
CA PRO A 289 21.94 0.14 -0.66
C PRO A 289 23.23 0.15 -1.48
N GLU A 290 23.09 0.17 -2.80
CA GLU A 290 24.20 0.28 -3.75
C GLU A 290 24.27 1.71 -4.28
N ASP A 291 25.48 2.26 -4.41
CA ASP A 291 25.70 3.56 -5.03
C ASP A 291 25.79 3.41 -6.55
N CYS A 292 24.85 4.04 -7.25
CA CYS A 292 24.73 3.96 -8.71
C CYS A 292 25.30 5.18 -9.44
N ASN A 293 25.87 6.18 -8.73
CA ASN A 293 26.43 7.41 -9.32
C ASN A 293 25.48 8.19 -10.26
N LEU A 294 24.15 8.04 -10.12
CA LEU A 294 23.15 8.77 -10.94
C LEU A 294 22.67 10.07 -10.30
N ASN A 295 23.19 10.45 -9.13
CA ASN A 295 22.84 11.65 -8.37
C ASN A 295 21.31 11.83 -8.12
N LEU A 296 20.57 10.72 -8.09
CA LEU A 296 19.15 10.76 -7.72
C LEU A 296 19.00 10.87 -6.19
N PRO A 297 17.92 11.50 -5.69
CA PRO A 297 17.68 11.59 -4.24
C PRO A 297 17.48 10.21 -3.63
N VAL A 298 18.43 9.80 -2.79
CA VAL A 298 18.38 8.56 -2.00
C VAL A 298 18.13 8.93 -0.54
N TRP A 299 17.31 8.13 0.13
CA TRP A 299 17.11 8.24 1.57
C TRP A 299 18.42 7.91 2.30
N ASP A 300 18.98 8.88 3.01
CA ASP A 300 20.16 8.68 3.83
C ASP A 300 20.17 9.69 5.00
N PRO A 301 19.86 9.26 6.25
CA PRO A 301 19.83 10.15 7.40
C PRO A 301 21.21 10.73 7.76
N ARG A 302 22.31 10.16 7.26
CA ARG A 302 23.66 10.69 7.50
C ARG A 302 23.89 11.97 6.70
N VAL A 303 23.39 11.99 5.46
CA VAL A 303 23.60 13.07 4.49
C VAL A 303 22.44 14.07 4.47
N THR A 304 21.20 13.59 4.52
CA THR A 304 19.98 14.41 4.40
C THR A 304 19.38 14.69 5.78
N PRO A 305 19.40 15.95 6.29
CA PRO A 305 18.92 16.26 7.63
C PRO A 305 17.44 15.95 7.86
N SER A 306 16.57 16.16 6.85
CA SER A 306 15.14 15.85 6.97
C SER A 306 14.89 14.36 7.20
N ASP A 307 15.76 13.49 6.70
CA ASP A 307 15.59 12.04 6.82
C ASP A 307 15.78 11.55 8.25
N ARG A 308 16.51 12.30 9.08
CA ARG A 308 16.77 12.01 10.51
C ARG A 308 15.52 12.06 11.36
N TYR A 309 14.49 12.78 10.92
CA TYR A 309 13.23 12.95 11.67
C TYR A 309 12.19 11.86 11.37
N HIS A 310 12.49 10.92 10.47
CA HIS A 310 11.58 9.82 10.18
C HIS A 310 11.45 8.85 11.34
N LEU A 311 10.21 8.54 11.73
CA LEU A 311 9.91 7.82 12.96
C LEU A 311 9.89 6.30 12.81
N MET A 312 9.50 5.79 11.65
CA MET A 312 9.45 4.35 11.35
C MET A 312 9.94 4.04 9.93
N PRO A 313 11.21 4.32 9.58
CA PRO A 313 11.69 4.22 8.21
C PRO A 313 11.67 2.77 7.68
N ILE A 314 10.99 2.57 6.55
CA ILE A 314 10.96 1.30 5.81
C ILE A 314 11.38 1.62 4.38
N ILE A 315 12.54 1.10 3.98
CA ILE A 315 13.24 1.62 2.80
C ILE A 315 13.02 0.70 1.60
N THR A 316 12.64 1.28 0.48
CA THR A 316 12.45 0.54 -0.77
C THR A 316 13.78 -0.06 -1.25
N PRO A 317 13.80 -1.32 -1.70
CA PRO A 317 15.04 -1.99 -2.08
C PRO A 317 15.64 -1.50 -3.39
N ALA A 318 14.81 -1.07 -4.36
CA ALA A 318 15.31 -0.58 -5.64
C ALA A 318 15.90 0.84 -5.51
N TYR A 319 17.01 1.09 -6.22
CA TYR A 319 17.54 2.44 -6.36
C TYR A 319 16.65 3.30 -7.28
N PRO A 320 16.50 4.61 -6.99
CA PRO A 320 16.95 5.29 -5.77
C PRO A 320 16.08 4.91 -4.58
N GLN A 321 16.71 4.49 -3.47
CA GLN A 321 16.00 4.01 -2.30
C GLN A 321 15.27 5.16 -1.60
N GLN A 322 14.00 4.95 -1.23
CA GLN A 322 13.16 5.93 -0.59
C GLN A 322 12.52 5.35 0.66
N ASN A 323 12.23 6.21 1.64
CA ASN A 323 11.41 5.83 2.77
C ASN A 323 9.95 5.72 2.35
N SER A 324 9.35 4.53 2.43
CA SER A 324 7.94 4.30 2.07
C SER A 324 6.95 4.71 3.16
N THR A 325 7.44 5.22 4.30
CA THR A 325 6.65 5.54 5.51
C THR A 325 6.96 6.93 6.06
N TYR A 326 7.37 7.85 5.18
CA TYR A 326 7.66 9.24 5.54
C TYR A 326 6.47 10.01 6.15
N ASN A 327 5.24 9.53 5.95
CA ASN A 327 4.02 10.12 6.53
C ASN A 327 3.73 9.67 7.98
N VAL A 328 4.49 8.72 8.53
CA VAL A 328 4.26 8.22 9.89
C VAL A 328 4.52 9.32 10.92
N SER A 329 3.52 9.60 11.76
CA SER A 329 3.58 10.57 12.84
C SER A 329 3.85 9.89 14.20
N THR A 330 3.99 10.68 15.26
CA THR A 330 4.21 10.14 16.61
C THR A 330 3.01 9.30 17.05
N SER A 331 1.79 9.77 16.77
CA SER A 331 0.56 9.03 17.11
C SER A 331 0.43 7.74 16.33
N THR A 332 0.61 7.79 15.00
CA THR A 332 0.42 6.58 14.18
C THR A 332 1.50 5.54 14.48
N ARG A 333 2.74 5.95 14.76
CA ARG A 333 3.78 5.06 15.29
C ARG A 333 3.35 4.40 16.59
N ALA A 334 2.90 5.18 17.58
CA ALA A 334 2.49 4.64 18.88
C ALA A 334 1.34 3.63 18.74
N ILE A 335 0.36 3.93 17.89
CA ILE A 335 -0.77 3.02 17.59
C ILE A 335 -0.27 1.72 16.96
N MET A 336 0.59 1.79 15.95
CA MET A 336 1.10 0.59 15.28
C MET A 336 1.97 -0.27 16.21
N VAL A 337 2.82 0.34 17.03
CA VAL A 337 3.63 -0.38 18.03
C VAL A 337 2.74 -1.13 19.03
N GLU A 338 1.65 -0.51 19.49
CA GLU A 338 0.70 -1.17 20.39
C GLU A 338 -0.04 -2.32 19.70
N GLU A 339 -0.51 -2.14 18.46
CA GLU A 339 -1.15 -3.22 17.71
C GLU A 339 -0.18 -4.36 17.37
N PHE A 340 1.13 -4.09 17.18
CA PHE A 340 2.13 -5.16 17.05
C PHE A 340 2.26 -6.00 18.33
N LYS A 341 2.28 -5.36 19.51
CA LYS A 341 2.32 -6.07 20.80
C LYS A 341 1.05 -6.89 21.01
N ARG A 342 -0.11 -6.34 20.68
CA ARG A 342 -1.39 -7.04 20.74
C ARG A 342 -1.43 -8.24 19.78
N GLY A 343 -0.94 -8.07 18.55
CA GLY A 343 -0.80 -9.15 17.58
C GLY A 343 0.12 -10.27 18.06
N LEU A 344 1.24 -9.92 18.72
CA LEU A 344 2.14 -10.90 19.34
C LEU A 344 1.41 -11.72 20.41
N ALA A 345 0.74 -11.05 21.36
CA ALA A 345 0.01 -11.74 22.42
C ALA A 345 -1.07 -12.70 21.88
N ILE A 346 -1.83 -12.27 20.86
CA ILE A 346 -2.84 -13.13 20.23
C ILE A 346 -2.19 -14.32 19.51
N THR A 347 -1.09 -14.10 18.79
CA THR A 347 -0.41 -15.19 18.07
C THR A 347 0.31 -16.15 19.01
N ASP A 348 0.81 -15.69 20.17
CA ASP A 348 1.30 -16.58 21.24
C ASP A 348 0.19 -17.51 21.74
N GLU A 349 -1.02 -16.99 21.99
CA GLU A 349 -2.16 -17.82 22.38
C GLU A 349 -2.56 -18.83 21.30
N ILE A 350 -2.53 -18.44 20.01
CA ILE A 350 -2.82 -19.33 18.88
C ILE A 350 -1.79 -20.47 18.81
N LEU A 351 -0.49 -20.17 18.93
CA LEU A 351 0.57 -21.19 18.93
C LEU A 351 0.45 -22.15 20.12
N LEU A 352 -0.10 -21.69 21.24
CA LEU A 352 -0.39 -22.51 22.42
C LEU A 352 -1.77 -23.22 22.35
N ASN A 353 -2.47 -23.16 21.21
CA ASN A 353 -3.82 -23.69 21.01
C ASN A 353 -4.86 -23.15 22.02
N LYS A 354 -4.68 -21.92 22.51
CA LYS A 354 -5.61 -21.21 23.43
C LYS A 354 -6.55 -20.24 22.70
N ALA A 355 -6.31 -19.99 21.41
CA ALA A 355 -7.12 -19.14 20.56
C ALA A 355 -7.08 -19.63 19.11
N GLU A 356 -8.06 -19.23 18.32
CA GLU A 356 -8.12 -19.48 16.88
C GLU A 356 -7.68 -18.24 16.08
N TRP A 357 -7.29 -18.44 14.81
CA TRP A 357 -6.85 -17.35 13.92
C TRP A 357 -7.89 -16.24 13.75
N SER A 358 -9.19 -16.55 13.89
CA SER A 358 -10.27 -15.56 13.83
C SER A 358 -10.07 -14.41 14.82
N LYS A 359 -9.53 -14.70 16.01
CA LYS A 359 -9.22 -13.71 17.06
C LYS A 359 -8.25 -12.63 16.58
N LEU A 360 -7.29 -12.99 15.72
CA LEU A 360 -6.34 -12.03 15.15
C LEU A 360 -7.02 -11.03 14.21
N PHE A 361 -8.09 -11.44 13.52
CA PHE A 361 -8.79 -10.62 12.52
C PHE A 361 -10.05 -9.92 13.07
N GLU A 362 -10.30 -10.05 14.37
CA GLU A 362 -11.35 -9.32 15.06
C GLU A 362 -11.04 -7.81 15.08
N ALA A 363 -11.93 -7.02 14.48
CA ALA A 363 -11.80 -5.58 14.48
C ALA A 363 -12.01 -5.03 15.91
N PRO A 364 -11.05 -4.27 16.46
CA PRO A 364 -11.27 -3.57 17.71
C PRO A 364 -12.41 -2.56 17.58
N ASN A 365 -13.11 -2.31 18.69
CA ASN A 365 -14.22 -1.38 18.69
C ASN A 365 -13.72 0.07 18.74
N PHE A 366 -13.31 0.61 17.59
CA PHE A 366 -12.72 1.94 17.46
C PHE A 366 -13.60 3.02 18.12
N PHE A 367 -14.92 2.99 17.86
CA PHE A 367 -15.88 3.99 18.38
C PHE A 367 -16.18 3.88 19.88
N GLN A 368 -15.66 2.84 20.55
CA GLN A 368 -15.71 2.71 22.01
C GLN A 368 -14.33 2.80 22.67
N LYS A 369 -13.23 2.75 21.88
CA LYS A 369 -11.85 2.79 22.38
C LYS A 369 -11.53 4.13 23.05
N TYR A 370 -11.98 5.25 22.47
CA TYR A 370 -11.66 6.60 22.93
C TYR A 370 -12.81 7.27 23.68
N LYS A 371 -12.51 8.13 24.66
CA LYS A 371 -13.53 8.92 25.37
C LYS A 371 -13.99 10.14 24.56
N HIS A 372 -13.10 10.67 23.73
CA HIS A 372 -13.30 11.86 22.92
C HIS A 372 -12.94 11.57 21.46
N TYR A 373 -13.65 12.23 20.55
CA TYR A 373 -13.43 12.12 19.12
C TYR A 373 -13.50 13.51 18.47
N ILE A 374 -12.86 13.63 17.33
CA ILE A 374 -13.11 14.70 16.35
C ILE A 374 -13.77 14.05 15.15
N VAL A 375 -14.88 14.64 14.69
CA VAL A 375 -15.61 14.23 13.49
C VAL A 375 -15.35 15.28 12.42
N LEU A 376 -14.80 14.84 11.29
CA LEU A 376 -14.63 15.66 10.09
C LEU A 376 -15.75 15.33 9.12
N LEU A 377 -16.43 16.32 8.58
CA LEU A 377 -17.48 16.18 7.58
C LEU A 377 -17.10 17.03 6.36
N ALA A 378 -16.92 16.39 5.21
CA ALA A 378 -16.75 17.06 3.93
C ALA A 378 -18.01 16.86 3.09
N SER A 379 -18.50 17.91 2.43
CA SER A 379 -19.68 17.84 1.55
C SER A 379 -19.53 18.68 0.28
N ALA A 380 -20.28 18.32 -0.76
CA ALA A 380 -20.42 19.05 -2.02
C ALA A 380 -21.78 18.73 -2.69
N GLN A 381 -22.23 19.54 -3.67
CA GLN A 381 -23.55 19.35 -4.31
C GLN A 381 -23.57 18.27 -5.38
N THR A 382 -22.44 18.02 -6.07
CA THR A 382 -22.37 16.97 -7.09
C THR A 382 -21.41 15.86 -6.70
N GLU A 383 -21.68 14.65 -7.18
CA GLU A 383 -20.83 13.47 -6.94
C GLU A 383 -19.39 13.70 -7.42
N LYS A 384 -19.21 14.34 -8.58
CA LYS A 384 -17.89 14.66 -9.14
C LYS A 384 -17.09 15.59 -8.22
N GLN A 385 -17.70 16.71 -7.82
CA GLN A 385 -17.07 17.65 -6.89
C GLN A 385 -16.76 16.97 -5.56
N HIS A 386 -17.70 16.19 -5.04
CA HIS A 386 -17.53 15.46 -3.78
C HIS A 386 -16.33 14.50 -3.85
N LEU A 387 -16.16 13.75 -4.95
CA LEU A 387 -15.03 12.84 -5.13
C LEU A 387 -13.68 13.58 -5.10
N GLU A 388 -13.57 14.69 -5.83
CA GLU A 388 -12.35 15.52 -5.85
C GLU A 388 -12.09 16.16 -4.48
N TRP A 389 -13.13 16.67 -3.83
CA TRP A 389 -13.07 17.31 -2.52
C TRP A 389 -12.65 16.34 -1.42
N VAL A 390 -13.27 15.16 -1.35
CA VAL A 390 -12.94 14.09 -0.41
C VAL A 390 -11.47 13.67 -0.57
N GLY A 391 -10.99 13.53 -1.81
CA GLY A 391 -9.59 13.22 -2.09
C GLY A 391 -8.63 14.29 -1.56
N LEU A 392 -8.95 15.57 -1.76
CA LEU A 392 -8.16 16.67 -1.20
C LEU A 392 -8.19 16.64 0.32
N VAL A 393 -9.37 16.60 0.95
CA VAL A 393 -9.53 16.61 2.41
C VAL A 393 -8.75 15.46 3.04
N GLU A 394 -8.92 14.23 2.55
CA GLU A 394 -8.22 13.05 3.06
C GLU A 394 -6.70 13.21 3.01
N SER A 395 -6.17 13.80 1.92
CA SER A 395 -4.73 14.08 1.78
C SER A 395 -4.17 15.07 2.81
N LYS A 396 -5.04 15.80 3.51
CA LYS A 396 -4.67 16.80 4.52
C LYS A 396 -4.96 16.39 5.95
N ILE A 397 -5.73 15.33 6.21
CA ILE A 397 -6.10 14.93 7.59
C ILE A 397 -4.86 14.72 8.47
N ARG A 398 -3.73 14.26 7.90
CA ARG A 398 -2.45 14.13 8.62
C ARG A 398 -1.93 15.46 9.20
N ILE A 399 -2.28 16.60 8.58
CA ILE A 399 -1.93 17.94 9.09
C ILE A 399 -2.70 18.20 10.39
N LEU A 400 -4.00 17.85 10.45
CA LEU A 400 -4.76 17.93 11.69
C LEU A 400 -4.16 17.03 12.77
N VAL A 401 -3.82 15.77 12.43
CA VAL A 401 -3.13 14.87 13.38
C VAL A 401 -1.84 15.52 13.90
N GLY A 402 -1.03 16.11 13.03
CA GLY A 402 0.20 16.82 13.42
C GLY A 402 -0.03 18.08 14.25
N ASN A 403 -1.12 18.82 14.02
CA ASN A 403 -1.50 19.96 14.88
C ASN A 403 -1.88 19.46 16.28
N LEU A 404 -2.73 18.43 16.35
CA LEU A 404 -3.16 17.82 17.61
C LEU A 404 -2.00 17.23 18.40
N GLU A 405 -0.98 16.66 17.74
CA GLU A 405 0.24 16.15 18.41
C GLU A 405 1.08 17.24 19.07
N LYS A 406 1.03 18.47 18.56
CA LYS A 406 1.73 19.61 19.14
C LYS A 406 0.97 20.23 20.31
N ASN A 407 -0.32 19.93 20.44
CA ASN A 407 -1.14 20.42 21.54
C ASN A 407 -0.68 19.76 22.86
N GLU A 408 -0.31 20.60 23.84
CA GLU A 408 0.27 20.14 25.11
C GLU A 408 -0.67 19.24 25.92
N PHE A 409 -1.98 19.29 25.68
CA PHE A 409 -2.97 18.49 26.39
C PHE A 409 -3.29 17.16 25.69
N ILE A 410 -2.81 16.93 24.48
CA ILE A 410 -3.07 15.71 23.71
C ILE A 410 -1.88 14.75 23.82
N THR A 411 -2.19 13.47 24.06
CA THR A 411 -1.22 12.37 24.04
C THR A 411 -1.21 11.66 22.69
N LEU A 412 -2.39 11.51 22.06
CA LEU A 412 -2.57 10.69 20.87
C LEU A 412 -3.78 11.16 20.06
N ALA A 413 -3.60 11.23 18.73
CA ALA A 413 -4.69 11.36 17.77
C ALA A 413 -4.70 10.15 16.81
N HIS A 414 -5.78 9.37 16.82
CA HIS A 414 -5.96 8.17 16.00
C HIS A 414 -7.04 8.40 14.94
N VAL A 415 -6.64 8.73 13.72
CA VAL A 415 -7.57 8.77 12.58
C VAL A 415 -8.00 7.36 12.19
N ASN A 416 -9.31 7.12 12.05
CA ASN A 416 -9.81 5.90 11.44
C ASN A 416 -9.60 5.97 9.91
N PRO A 417 -8.85 5.03 9.30
CA PRO A 417 -8.66 5.04 7.85
C PRO A 417 -9.91 4.77 7.03
N GLN A 418 -10.97 4.23 7.65
CA GLN A 418 -12.25 4.06 6.99
C GLN A 418 -13.09 5.34 7.17
N SER A 419 -13.48 5.95 6.04
CA SER A 419 -14.50 6.99 6.00
C SER A 419 -15.91 6.40 5.91
N PHE A 420 -16.92 7.23 6.18
CA PHE A 420 -18.33 6.84 6.20
C PHE A 420 -19.18 7.88 5.45
N PRO A 421 -20.29 7.48 4.81
CA PRO A 421 -21.26 8.47 4.32
C PRO A 421 -21.74 9.37 5.47
N GLY A 422 -21.88 10.66 5.19
CA GLY A 422 -22.46 11.60 6.15
C GLY A 422 -23.96 11.38 6.37
N PRO A 423 -24.54 12.01 7.41
CA PRO A 423 -25.98 12.00 7.62
C PRO A 423 -26.68 12.64 6.40
N LYS A 424 -27.76 12.00 5.94
CA LYS A 424 -28.64 12.63 4.94
C LYS A 424 -29.50 13.66 5.65
N GLU A 425 -29.41 14.92 5.26
CA GLU A 425 -30.41 15.91 5.67
C GLU A 425 -31.73 15.61 4.94
N GLU A 426 -32.88 15.83 5.60
CA GLU A 426 -34.22 15.69 5.01
C GLU A 426 -34.58 16.87 4.07
N SER A 427 -33.58 17.50 3.44
CA SER A 427 -33.78 18.61 2.52
C SER A 427 -34.00 18.10 1.08
N GLU A 428 -34.72 18.88 0.27
CA GLU A 428 -35.08 18.52 -1.12
C GLU A 428 -33.87 18.40 -2.08
N LYS A 429 -32.65 18.74 -1.64
CA LYS A 429 -31.43 18.68 -2.44
C LYS A 429 -30.53 17.57 -1.93
N GLU A 430 -30.25 16.58 -2.77
CA GLU A 430 -29.26 15.55 -2.46
C GLU A 430 -27.87 16.19 -2.30
N GLU A 431 -27.36 16.24 -1.07
CA GLU A 431 -25.98 16.64 -0.77
C GLU A 431 -25.12 15.39 -0.58
N PHE A 432 -23.96 15.36 -1.24
CA PHE A 432 -22.99 14.28 -1.08
C PHE A 432 -22.06 14.62 0.07
N SER A 433 -21.95 13.74 1.05
CA SER A 433 -21.12 13.98 2.23
C SER A 433 -20.37 12.74 2.73
N THR A 434 -19.17 12.98 3.26
CA THR A 434 -18.27 11.97 3.82
C THR A 434 -17.76 12.40 5.19
N ILE A 435 -17.71 11.45 6.11
CA ILE A 435 -17.23 11.59 7.48
C ILE A 435 -15.93 10.81 7.71
N TRP A 436 -14.99 11.43 8.43
CA TRP A 436 -13.89 10.75 9.10
C TRP A 436 -13.97 10.95 10.60
N VAL A 437 -13.48 9.97 11.36
CA VAL A 437 -13.50 10.00 12.82
C VAL A 437 -12.08 9.84 13.36
N ILE A 438 -11.67 10.75 14.22
CA ILE A 438 -10.36 10.75 14.88
C ILE A 438 -10.57 10.56 16.38
N GLY A 439 -10.04 9.48 16.94
CA GLY A 439 -10.02 9.26 18.39
C GLY A 439 -8.95 10.11 19.06
N VAL A 440 -9.29 10.77 20.17
CA VAL A 440 -8.37 11.66 20.90
C VAL A 440 -8.14 11.12 22.31
N VAL A 441 -6.86 11.08 22.73
CA VAL A 441 -6.45 10.80 24.10
C VAL A 441 -5.82 12.05 24.68
N PHE A 442 -6.43 12.60 25.73
CA PHE A 442 -5.85 13.70 26.50
C PHE A 442 -4.81 13.18 27.49
N LYS A 443 -3.78 13.99 27.78
CA LYS A 443 -2.82 13.72 28.84
C LYS A 443 -3.57 13.65 30.18
N LYS A 444 -3.18 12.70 31.03
CA LYS A 444 -3.64 12.67 32.42
C LYS A 444 -2.92 13.79 33.16
N MET A 445 -3.65 14.84 33.51
CA MET A 445 -3.15 15.92 34.35
C MET A 445 -3.28 15.49 35.81
N GLU A 446 -2.22 15.63 36.60
CA GLU A 446 -2.25 15.41 38.05
C GLU A 446 -2.80 16.68 38.71
N GLY A 447 -4.13 16.75 38.90
CA GLY A 447 -4.79 17.87 39.58
C GLY A 447 -6.31 17.71 39.64
N PRO A 448 -7.00 18.36 40.60
CA PRO A 448 -8.45 18.27 40.79
C PRO A 448 -9.28 19.09 39.79
N GLU A 449 -8.65 19.81 38.86
CA GLU A 449 -9.36 20.70 37.93
C GLU A 449 -9.85 19.98 36.68
N ASN A 450 -11.16 20.06 36.44
CA ASN A 450 -11.77 19.70 35.15
C ASN A 450 -11.37 20.75 34.10
N LEU A 451 -10.16 20.66 33.56
CA LEU A 451 -9.70 21.53 32.48
C LEU A 451 -10.55 21.32 31.22
N ASN A 452 -11.17 22.40 30.76
CA ASN A 452 -11.86 22.43 29.49
C ASN A 452 -10.84 22.73 28.39
N VAL A 453 -10.29 21.70 27.76
CA VAL A 453 -9.32 21.86 26.67
C VAL A 453 -10.06 22.30 25.41
N ASP A 454 -9.75 23.51 24.93
CA ASP A 454 -10.29 24.05 23.69
C ASP A 454 -9.45 23.60 22.49
N LEU A 455 -10.08 22.90 21.53
CA LEU A 455 -9.47 22.44 20.28
C LEU A 455 -9.87 23.32 19.09
N THR A 456 -10.60 24.41 19.31
CA THR A 456 -11.14 25.27 18.25
C THR A 456 -10.03 25.82 17.35
N PHE A 457 -8.91 26.26 17.93
CA PHE A 457 -7.78 26.76 17.14
C PHE A 457 -7.14 25.68 16.25
N ASP A 458 -6.88 24.49 16.80
CA ASP A 458 -6.30 23.36 16.06
C ASP A 458 -7.17 22.96 14.87
N ILE A 459 -8.48 22.94 15.10
CA ILE A 459 -9.51 22.63 14.11
C ILE A 459 -9.59 23.74 13.04
N GLN A 460 -9.70 25.00 13.45
CA GLN A 460 -9.82 26.14 12.53
C GLN A 460 -8.58 26.28 11.65
N SER A 461 -7.39 26.12 12.23
CA SER A 461 -6.12 26.14 11.50
C SER A 461 -6.09 25.07 10.40
N PHE A 462 -6.62 23.87 10.68
CA PHE A 462 -6.75 22.81 9.70
C PHE A 462 -7.76 23.17 8.59
N THR A 463 -8.97 23.61 8.94
CA THR A 463 -9.99 23.97 7.95
C THR A 463 -9.50 25.08 7.02
N ASP A 464 -8.84 26.10 7.56
CA ASP A 464 -8.27 27.20 6.78
C ASP A 464 -7.18 26.71 5.83
N THR A 465 -6.36 25.76 6.28
CA THR A 465 -5.31 25.15 5.45
C THR A 465 -5.90 24.36 4.28
N VAL A 466 -6.98 23.59 4.53
CA VAL A 466 -7.68 22.84 3.48
C VAL A 466 -8.26 23.78 2.43
N TYR A 467 -9.04 24.80 2.86
CA TYR A 467 -9.62 25.78 1.94
C TYR A 467 -8.55 26.55 1.16
N ARG A 468 -7.50 27.04 1.84
CA ARG A 468 -6.39 27.75 1.18
C ARG A 468 -5.76 26.89 0.09
N GLN A 469 -5.47 25.63 0.38
CA GLN A 469 -4.85 24.73 -0.60
C GLN A 469 -5.78 24.39 -1.76
N ALA A 470 -7.07 24.23 -1.50
CA ALA A 470 -8.09 24.01 -2.53
C ALA A 470 -8.15 25.20 -3.51
N ILE A 471 -8.18 26.42 -2.97
CA ILE A 471 -8.21 27.67 -3.73
C ILE A 471 -6.92 27.82 -4.54
N THR A 472 -5.74 27.63 -3.94
CA THR A 472 -4.45 27.72 -4.66
C THR A 472 -4.34 26.70 -5.79
N SER A 473 -4.94 25.51 -5.61
CA SER A 473 -4.92 24.45 -6.62
C SER A 473 -6.03 24.60 -7.68
N LYS A 474 -6.87 25.65 -7.60
CA LYS A 474 -8.05 25.86 -8.46
C LYS A 474 -9.05 24.70 -8.45
N MET A 475 -9.12 23.97 -7.34
CA MET A 475 -10.07 22.85 -7.15
C MET A 475 -11.24 23.22 -6.24
N PHE A 476 -11.28 24.45 -5.72
CA PHE A 476 -12.33 24.90 -4.82
C PHE A 476 -13.53 25.46 -5.58
N GLU A 477 -14.71 24.96 -5.24
CA GLU A 477 -16.00 25.48 -5.70
C GLU A 477 -16.85 25.92 -4.50
N ALA A 478 -17.74 26.90 -4.69
CA ALA A 478 -18.37 27.64 -3.60
C ALA A 478 -19.25 26.78 -2.66
N ASP A 479 -19.68 25.61 -3.13
CA ASP A 479 -20.53 24.67 -2.44
C ASP A 479 -19.77 23.54 -1.73
N MET A 480 -18.44 23.45 -1.92
CA MET A 480 -17.60 22.50 -1.20
C MET A 480 -17.37 22.98 0.23
N LYS A 481 -17.71 22.14 1.21
CA LYS A 481 -17.60 22.48 2.63
C LYS A 481 -16.81 21.44 3.40
N ILE A 482 -16.05 21.90 4.38
CA ILE A 482 -15.47 21.05 5.43
C ILE A 482 -15.83 21.63 6.79
N THR A 483 -16.33 20.76 7.67
CA THR A 483 -16.54 21.07 9.08
C THR A 483 -15.85 20.02 9.95
N ALA A 484 -15.48 20.43 11.14
CA ALA A 484 -14.75 19.62 12.09
C ALA A 484 -15.27 19.93 13.49
N MET A 485 -15.65 18.90 14.24
CA MET A 485 -16.27 19.08 15.55
C MET A 485 -15.73 18.10 16.57
N HIS A 486 -15.53 18.59 17.80
CA HIS A 486 -15.26 17.73 18.95
C HIS A 486 -16.55 17.13 19.48
N VAL A 487 -16.52 15.82 19.80
CA VAL A 487 -17.64 15.11 20.41
C VAL A 487 -17.17 14.15 21.49
N LYS A 488 -17.99 13.99 22.53
CA LYS A 488 -17.81 12.91 23.51
C LYS A 488 -18.32 11.59 22.92
N ARG A 489 -17.78 10.46 23.40
CA ARG A 489 -18.19 9.10 22.97
C ARG A 489 -19.71 8.89 22.92
N LYS A 490 -20.45 9.43 23.90
CA LYS A 490 -21.91 9.30 23.99
C LYS A 490 -22.64 10.00 22.82
N GLN A 491 -22.10 11.13 22.33
CA GLN A 491 -22.68 11.92 21.24
C GLN A 491 -22.34 11.33 19.86
N LEU A 492 -21.18 10.67 19.73
CA LEU A 492 -20.73 10.09 18.46
C LEU A 492 -21.75 9.12 17.83
N GLN A 493 -22.51 8.38 18.66
CA GLN A 493 -23.51 7.42 18.17
C GLN A 493 -24.68 8.07 17.43
N GLN A 494 -24.92 9.36 17.63
CA GLN A 494 -25.99 10.09 16.93
C GLN A 494 -25.56 10.55 15.54
N LEU A 495 -24.24 10.69 15.32
CA LEU A 495 -23.67 11.22 14.07
C LEU A 495 -23.28 10.14 13.06
N LEU A 496 -23.10 8.90 13.52
CA LEU A 496 -22.67 7.80 12.66
C LEU A 496 -23.87 7.03 12.10
N PRO A 497 -23.79 6.57 10.83
CA PRO A 497 -24.80 5.68 10.27
C PRO A 497 -24.99 4.44 11.14
N LYS A 498 -26.23 3.93 11.24
CA LYS A 498 -26.56 2.70 12.02
C LYS A 498 -25.65 1.51 11.64
N VAL A 499 -25.15 1.45 10.41
CA VAL A 499 -24.24 0.41 9.90
C VAL A 499 -22.86 0.44 10.58
N ALA A 500 -22.31 1.63 10.86
CA ALA A 500 -21.06 1.78 11.60
C ALA A 500 -21.21 1.29 13.06
N ILE A 501 -22.42 1.42 13.62
CA ILE A 501 -22.77 1.01 14.98
C ILE A 501 -23.11 -0.49 15.04
N GLN A 502 -23.77 -1.08 14.04
CA GLN A 502 -24.13 -2.50 14.00
C GLN A 502 -22.92 -3.44 13.84
N ARG A 503 -21.87 -3.01 13.13
CA ARG A 503 -20.56 -3.71 13.15
C ARG A 503 -20.01 -3.87 14.58
N SER A 504 -20.39 -2.99 15.51
CA SER A 504 -20.03 -3.09 16.92
C SER A 504 -20.93 -4.03 17.74
N LYS A 505 -22.20 -4.25 17.31
CA LYS A 505 -23.22 -5.05 18.02
C LYS A 505 -23.35 -6.50 17.54
N ARG A 506 -22.93 -6.86 16.33
CA ARG A 506 -22.96 -8.27 15.82
C ARG A 506 -22.04 -9.25 16.57
N LYS A 507 -21.54 -8.88 17.75
CA LYS A 507 -20.72 -9.68 18.66
C LYS A 507 -21.48 -10.77 19.44
N ALA A 508 -22.71 -11.12 19.08
CA ALA A 508 -23.48 -12.14 19.81
C ALA A 508 -24.07 -13.27 18.94
N SER A 509 -24.00 -13.19 17.60
CA SER A 509 -24.64 -14.19 16.74
C SER A 509 -23.95 -14.26 15.37
N VAL A 510 -22.78 -14.89 15.33
CA VAL A 510 -22.24 -15.46 14.08
C VAL A 510 -22.06 -16.96 14.31
N HIS A 511 -23.16 -17.61 14.67
CA HIS A 511 -23.39 -19.01 14.37
C HIS A 511 -24.68 -19.04 13.54
N LEU A 512 -24.61 -19.66 12.37
CA LEU A 512 -25.67 -19.82 11.36
C LEU A 512 -26.16 -18.55 10.67
N LEU A 513 -25.65 -18.28 9.46
CA LEU A 513 -26.44 -17.87 8.30
C LEU A 513 -25.55 -17.82 7.05
N PHE A 514 -25.19 -19.00 6.54
CA PHE A 514 -24.87 -19.23 5.14
C PHE A 514 -25.29 -20.67 4.80
N CYS A 515 -26.60 -20.85 4.68
CA CYS A 515 -27.22 -21.95 3.96
C CYS A 515 -28.52 -21.40 3.38
N LYS A 516 -28.42 -20.85 2.17
CA LYS A 516 -29.35 -21.04 1.04
C LYS A 516 -28.73 -20.43 -0.20
#